data_AF-A0A3D4FE51-F1
#
_entry.id   AF-A0A3D4FE51-F1
#
_cell.length_a   1.000
_cell.length_b   1.000
_cell.length_c   1.000
_cell.angle_alpha   90.00
_cell.angle_beta   90.00
_cell.angle_gamma   90.00
#
_symmetry.space_group_name_H-M   'P 1'
#
loop_
_entity.id
_entity.type
_entity.pdbx_description
1 polymer ?
#
loop_
_entity_poly.entity_id
_entity_poly.type
_entity_poly.pdbx_seq_one_letter_code
_entity_poly.pdbx_strand_id
1 'polypeptide(L)'
;MEEVLKEINHINTENNILVYLGFVEPTNNCYENKKCLSRQAFSEAQLKFADKLVKYGFEEDTPIRYPSLVHNYCGADMINSYVIDPKGYLYKCWSDIGMENLSIGSLNEEKANANNIFKYLLYDASEDVRCKDCNILPICMGGCPRYRIDEFDSIRCSEYKYVLEDYLKKAANHYLSVANDS
;
A
#
# COMPACT_ATOMS: atom_id res chain seq x y z
N MET A 1 -3.83 -20.89 -9.57
CA MET A 1 -3.64 -19.47 -9.98
C MET A 1 -3.85 -19.30 -11.48
N GLU A 2 -3.20 -20.06 -12.36
CA GLU A 2 -3.43 -19.93 -13.80
C GLU A 2 -4.87 -20.28 -14.23
N GLU A 3 -5.44 -21.33 -13.66
CA GLU A 3 -6.85 -21.71 -13.90
C GLU A 3 -7.81 -20.59 -13.49
N VAL A 4 -7.59 -20.01 -12.30
CA VAL A 4 -8.37 -18.87 -11.80
C VAL A 4 -8.29 -17.67 -12.75
N LEU A 5 -7.11 -17.33 -13.27
CA LEU A 5 -6.97 -16.23 -14.24
C LEU A 5 -7.74 -16.52 -15.54
N LYS A 6 -7.71 -17.76 -16.03
CA LYS A 6 -8.49 -18.15 -17.22
C LYS A 6 -9.99 -18.05 -16.98
N GLU A 7 -10.46 -18.49 -15.82
CA GLU A 7 -11.88 -18.40 -15.44
C GLU A 7 -12.32 -16.94 -15.31
N ILE A 8 -11.53 -16.10 -14.62
CA ILE A 8 -11.81 -14.67 -14.52
C ILE A 8 -11.85 -14.03 -15.91
N ASN A 9 -10.89 -14.33 -16.78
CA ASN A 9 -10.87 -13.75 -18.13
C ASN A 9 -12.08 -14.18 -18.96
N HIS A 10 -12.56 -15.42 -18.76
CA HIS A 10 -13.76 -15.92 -19.43
C HIS A 10 -15.04 -15.16 -19.03
N ILE A 11 -15.12 -14.70 -17.78
CA ILE A 11 -16.29 -13.95 -17.26
C ILE A 11 -16.12 -12.43 -17.37
N ASN A 12 -14.90 -11.92 -17.51
CA ASN A 12 -14.58 -10.48 -17.59
C ASN A 12 -14.82 -9.92 -19.00
N THR A 13 -16.00 -10.16 -19.59
CA THR A 13 -16.29 -9.77 -20.98
C THR A 13 -16.37 -8.27 -21.20
N GLU A 14 -16.52 -7.49 -20.12
CA GLU A 14 -16.63 -6.03 -20.14
C GLU A 14 -15.36 -5.32 -19.63
N ASN A 15 -14.28 -6.05 -19.34
CA ASN A 15 -13.04 -5.50 -18.76
C ASN A 15 -13.28 -4.63 -17.51
N ASN A 16 -14.22 -5.03 -16.65
CA ASN A 16 -14.60 -4.29 -15.44
C ASN A 16 -14.16 -4.97 -14.14
N ILE A 17 -13.45 -6.09 -14.25
CA ILE A 17 -12.85 -6.81 -13.12
C ILE A 17 -11.34 -6.54 -13.09
N LEU A 18 -10.89 -5.91 -12.00
CA LEU A 18 -9.47 -5.67 -11.72
C LEU A 18 -8.89 -6.81 -10.87
N VAL A 19 -7.82 -7.45 -11.36
CA VAL A 19 -7.12 -8.52 -10.64
C VAL A 19 -5.82 -8.03 -10.02
N TYR A 20 -5.63 -8.26 -8.72
CA TYR A 20 -4.40 -7.89 -8.00
C TYR A 20 -4.09 -8.87 -6.85
N LEU A 21 -2.84 -8.89 -6.40
CA LEU A 21 -2.48 -9.58 -5.15
C LEU A 21 -2.71 -8.66 -3.95
N GLY A 22 -3.40 -9.17 -2.94
CA GLY A 22 -3.46 -8.54 -1.62
C GLY A 22 -2.27 -8.97 -0.76
N PHE A 23 -1.56 -8.00 -0.16
CA PHE A 23 -0.59 -8.29 0.87
C PHE A 23 -1.31 -8.71 2.15
N VAL A 24 -0.96 -9.88 2.71
CA VAL A 24 -1.59 -10.43 3.91
C VAL A 24 -0.60 -10.49 5.04
N GLU A 25 -1.07 -10.12 6.22
CA GLU A 25 -0.27 -10.01 7.43
C GLU A 25 -0.79 -10.94 8.52
N PRO A 26 0.10 -11.46 9.37
CA PRO A 26 -0.30 -12.29 10.50
C PRO A 26 -0.78 -11.39 11.65
N THR A 27 -1.97 -10.79 11.49
CA THR A 27 -2.60 -10.00 12.54
C THR A 27 -3.23 -10.89 13.61
N ASN A 28 -3.38 -10.35 14.83
CA ASN A 28 -4.15 -10.95 15.94
C ASN A 28 -3.71 -12.35 16.40
N ASN A 29 -2.47 -12.77 16.10
CA ASN A 29 -1.95 -14.12 16.38
C ASN A 29 -2.80 -15.27 15.77
N CYS A 30 -3.65 -14.98 14.80
CA CYS A 30 -4.53 -15.98 14.16
C CYS A 30 -3.83 -16.80 13.07
N TYR A 31 -2.61 -16.42 12.67
CA TYR A 31 -1.86 -17.03 11.57
C TYR A 31 -0.39 -17.24 11.93
N GLU A 32 0.21 -18.28 11.35
CA GLU A 32 1.64 -18.54 11.50
C GLU A 32 2.46 -17.54 10.69
N ASN A 33 3.28 -16.70 11.35
CA ASN A 33 4.17 -15.72 10.70
C ASN A 33 5.00 -16.31 9.55
N LYS A 34 5.42 -17.57 9.66
CA LYS A 34 6.24 -18.26 8.65
C LYS A 34 5.52 -18.52 7.32
N LYS A 35 4.18 -18.41 7.30
CA LYS A 35 3.35 -18.63 6.11
C LYS A 35 3.06 -17.31 5.35
N CYS A 36 3.33 -16.17 5.95
CA CYS A 36 3.19 -14.86 5.31
C CYS A 36 4.47 -14.47 4.57
N LEU A 37 4.32 -13.84 3.40
CA LEU A 37 5.45 -13.28 2.69
C LEU A 37 6.00 -12.05 3.43
N SER A 38 7.32 -11.87 3.40
CA SER A 38 7.90 -10.59 3.76
C SER A 38 7.49 -9.52 2.73
N ARG A 39 7.62 -8.24 3.09
CA ARG A 39 7.36 -7.14 2.15
C ARG A 39 8.19 -7.29 0.87
N GLN A 40 9.47 -7.62 1.01
CA GLN A 40 10.36 -7.85 -0.14
C GLN A 40 9.87 -9.01 -1.01
N ALA A 41 9.59 -10.18 -0.41
CA ALA A 41 9.16 -11.35 -1.17
C ALA A 41 7.80 -11.11 -1.86
N PHE A 42 6.91 -10.34 -1.22
CA PHE A 42 5.66 -9.90 -1.84
C PHE A 42 5.90 -8.96 -3.03
N SER A 43 6.79 -7.97 -2.91
CA SER A 43 7.13 -7.07 -4.02
C SER A 43 7.66 -7.82 -5.24
N GLU A 44 8.54 -8.81 -5.02
CA GLU A 44 9.06 -9.68 -6.07
C GLU A 44 7.96 -10.57 -6.68
N ALA A 45 7.04 -11.08 -5.86
CA ALA A 45 5.89 -11.85 -6.33
C ALA A 45 4.92 -10.98 -7.16
N GLN A 46 4.69 -9.73 -6.75
CA GLN A 46 3.84 -8.77 -7.45
C GLN A 46 4.38 -8.43 -8.84
N LEU A 47 5.71 -8.26 -8.99
CA LEU A 47 6.34 -8.10 -10.31
C LEU A 47 6.07 -9.30 -11.23
N LYS A 48 6.32 -10.52 -10.73
CA LYS A 48 6.09 -11.76 -11.49
C LYS A 48 4.62 -11.97 -11.81
N PHE A 49 3.73 -11.50 -10.95
CA PHE A 49 2.29 -11.59 -11.15
C PHE A 49 1.82 -10.63 -12.25
N ALA A 50 2.37 -9.42 -12.33
CA ALA A 50 2.07 -8.49 -13.42
C ALA A 50 2.41 -9.11 -14.79
N ASP A 51 3.56 -9.80 -14.92
CA ASP A 51 3.91 -10.51 -16.16
C ASP A 51 2.90 -11.63 -16.50
N LYS A 52 2.32 -12.28 -15.49
CA LYS A 52 1.26 -13.26 -15.69
C LYS A 52 -0.04 -12.62 -16.13
N LEU A 53 -0.44 -11.49 -15.53
CA LEU A 53 -1.66 -10.78 -15.92
C LEU A 53 -1.65 -10.44 -17.41
N VAL A 54 -0.55 -9.85 -17.90
CA VAL A 54 -0.35 -9.60 -19.35
C VAL A 54 -0.49 -10.89 -20.16
N LYS A 55 0.19 -11.97 -19.76
CA LYS A 55 0.11 -13.27 -20.48
C LYS A 55 -1.32 -13.83 -20.59
N TYR A 56 -2.21 -13.53 -19.65
CA TYR A 56 -3.58 -14.07 -19.61
C TYR A 56 -4.64 -13.07 -20.06
N GLY A 57 -4.27 -11.92 -20.65
CA GLY A 57 -5.20 -10.95 -21.24
C GLY A 57 -5.69 -9.87 -20.28
N PHE A 58 -4.92 -9.58 -19.22
CA PHE A 58 -5.21 -8.54 -18.23
C PHE A 58 -4.20 -7.40 -18.31
N GLU A 59 -3.84 -6.96 -19.52
CA GLU A 59 -2.87 -5.87 -19.73
C GLU A 59 -3.33 -4.56 -19.05
N GLU A 60 -4.63 -4.26 -19.10
CA GLU A 60 -5.23 -3.07 -18.47
C GLU A 60 -5.10 -3.08 -16.93
N ASP A 61 -5.05 -4.27 -16.32
CA ASP A 61 -4.86 -4.46 -14.88
C ASP A 61 -3.40 -4.28 -14.43
N THR A 62 -2.50 -4.04 -15.38
CA THR A 62 -1.07 -3.84 -15.11
C THR A 62 -0.64 -2.41 -15.39
N PRO A 63 -1.20 -1.41 -14.68
CA PRO A 63 -0.81 -0.02 -14.89
C PRO A 63 0.68 0.14 -14.64
N ILE A 64 1.31 0.95 -15.48
CA ILE A 64 2.73 1.27 -15.36
C ILE A 64 2.96 1.97 -14.02
N ARG A 65 3.69 1.30 -13.13
CA ARG A 65 4.00 1.79 -11.79
C ARG A 65 5.18 2.75 -11.81
N TYR A 66 5.01 3.91 -12.46
CA TYR A 66 5.99 4.99 -12.38
C TYR A 66 5.88 5.70 -11.02
N PRO A 67 6.99 5.91 -10.29
CA PRO A 67 6.93 6.53 -8.97
C PRO A 67 6.51 8.00 -9.08
N SER A 68 5.71 8.45 -8.12
CA SER A 68 5.35 9.86 -7.94
C SER A 68 5.83 10.35 -6.58
N LEU A 69 6.10 11.65 -6.50
CA LEU A 69 6.38 12.30 -5.22
C LEU A 69 5.14 12.23 -4.33
N VAL A 70 5.37 11.95 -3.05
CA VAL A 70 4.30 11.91 -2.06
C VAL A 70 4.65 12.80 -0.87
N HIS A 71 3.64 13.43 -0.27
CA HIS A 71 3.80 14.23 0.96
C HIS A 71 3.43 13.44 2.22
N ASN A 72 2.60 12.41 2.07
CA ASN A 72 2.12 11.52 3.11
C ASN A 72 2.21 10.10 2.55
N TYR A 73 2.36 9.08 3.40
CA TYR A 73 2.37 7.71 2.88
C TYR A 73 0.96 7.25 2.48
N CYS A 74 -0.06 7.53 3.31
CA CYS A 74 -1.45 7.20 3.01
C CYS A 74 -2.41 8.19 3.68
N GLY A 75 -3.71 7.90 3.70
CA GLY A 75 -4.68 8.77 4.40
C GLY A 75 -4.40 8.92 5.90
N ALA A 76 -3.74 7.94 6.52
CA ALA A 76 -3.59 7.93 7.97
C ALA A 76 -2.69 9.05 8.51
N ASP A 77 -1.68 9.49 7.76
CA ASP A 77 -0.80 10.62 8.14
C ASP A 77 -1.20 11.95 7.50
N MET A 78 -2.30 12.01 6.73
CA MET A 78 -2.85 13.26 6.20
C MET A 78 -3.68 13.98 7.27
N ILE A 79 -3.57 15.32 7.37
CA ILE A 79 -4.34 16.12 8.34
C ILE A 79 -5.85 15.93 8.16
N ASN A 80 -6.35 15.98 6.92
CA ASN A 80 -7.78 16.02 6.59
C ASN A 80 -8.38 14.67 6.15
N SER A 81 -7.81 13.55 6.57
CA SER A 81 -8.30 12.22 6.22
C SER A 81 -8.70 11.44 7.47
N TYR A 82 -9.88 10.85 7.45
CA TYR A 82 -10.47 10.17 8.58
C TYR A 82 -11.23 8.94 8.09
N VAL A 83 -11.27 7.91 8.94
CA VAL A 83 -12.08 6.72 8.73
C VAL A 83 -13.19 6.72 9.78
N ILE A 84 -14.41 6.39 9.37
CA ILE A 84 -15.60 6.43 10.23
C ILE A 84 -16.15 5.01 10.34
N ASP A 85 -16.38 4.53 11.56
CA ASP A 85 -17.05 3.25 11.77
C ASP A 85 -18.59 3.38 11.79
N PRO A 86 -19.34 2.26 11.76
CA PRO A 86 -20.81 2.31 11.76
C PRO A 86 -21.45 2.93 13.00
N LYS A 87 -20.72 3.07 14.12
CA LYS A 87 -21.20 3.72 15.34
C LYS A 87 -20.93 5.24 15.33
N GLY A 88 -20.20 5.73 14.33
CA GLY A 88 -19.80 7.12 14.19
C GLY A 88 -18.48 7.47 14.86
N TYR A 89 -17.70 6.49 15.35
CA TYR A 89 -16.34 6.79 15.82
C TYR A 89 -15.41 7.08 14.65
N LEU A 90 -14.51 8.03 14.87
CA LEU A 90 -13.51 8.49 13.92
C LEU A 90 -12.14 7.88 14.25
N TYR A 91 -11.37 7.56 13.22
CA TYR A 91 -10.02 7.00 13.30
C TYR A 91 -9.11 7.59 12.23
N LYS A 92 -7.78 7.45 12.40
CA LYS A 92 -6.80 7.82 11.37
C LYS A 92 -6.56 6.67 10.38
N CYS A 93 -6.48 5.43 10.86
CA CYS A 93 -6.19 4.27 10.03
C CYS A 93 -7.38 3.32 9.93
N TRP A 94 -7.54 2.65 8.79
CA TRP A 94 -8.49 1.54 8.64
C TRP A 94 -8.22 0.45 9.67
N SER A 95 -6.94 0.16 9.94
CA SER A 95 -6.53 -0.86 10.90
C SER A 95 -6.92 -0.55 12.34
N ASP A 96 -7.38 0.66 12.64
CA ASP A 96 -7.82 1.06 13.98
C ASP A 96 -9.31 0.81 14.24
N ILE A 97 -10.09 0.56 13.18
CA ILE A 97 -11.56 0.41 13.28
C ILE A 97 -11.91 -0.72 14.25
N GLY A 98 -12.83 -0.43 15.18
CA GLY A 98 -13.31 -1.39 16.18
C GLY A 98 -12.48 -1.40 17.47
N MET A 99 -11.34 -0.71 17.52
CA MET A 99 -10.57 -0.49 18.74
C MET A 99 -10.89 0.90 19.29
N GLU A 100 -11.97 1.03 20.08
CA GLU A 100 -12.48 2.33 20.55
C GLU A 100 -11.42 3.18 21.28
N ASN A 101 -10.41 2.54 21.92
CA ASN A 101 -9.28 3.24 22.55
C ASN A 101 -8.34 3.97 21.56
N LEU A 102 -8.36 3.60 20.28
CA LEU A 102 -7.61 4.26 19.20
C LEU A 102 -8.44 5.33 18.48
N SER A 103 -9.71 5.51 18.86
CA SER A 103 -10.55 6.54 18.29
C SER A 103 -9.95 7.94 18.49
N ILE A 104 -10.09 8.79 17.48
CA ILE A 104 -9.72 10.21 17.51
C ILE A 104 -10.90 11.12 17.85
N GLY A 105 -12.10 10.58 18.06
CA GLY A 105 -13.34 11.33 18.30
C GLY A 105 -14.57 10.59 17.77
N SER A 106 -15.73 11.22 17.84
CA SER A 106 -16.99 10.66 17.34
C SER A 106 -17.80 11.74 16.63
N LEU A 107 -18.63 11.37 15.66
CA LEU A 107 -19.59 12.29 15.05
C LEU A 107 -20.63 12.82 16.06
N ASN A 108 -20.81 12.11 17.17
CA ASN A 108 -21.75 12.49 18.22
C ASN A 108 -21.11 13.36 19.32
N GLU A 109 -19.80 13.59 19.27
CA GLU A 109 -19.05 14.32 20.30
C GLU A 109 -18.15 15.37 19.67
N GLU A 110 -18.10 16.58 20.25
CA GLU A 110 -17.24 17.65 19.72
C GLU A 110 -15.75 17.43 20.06
N LYS A 111 -15.43 16.53 20.99
CA LYS A 111 -14.08 16.38 21.52
C LYS A 111 -13.25 15.41 20.69
N ALA A 112 -12.15 15.91 20.14
CA ALA A 112 -11.13 15.09 19.51
C ALA A 112 -10.11 14.55 20.53
N ASN A 113 -9.61 13.33 20.30
CA ASN A 113 -8.47 12.77 21.01
C ASN A 113 -7.17 13.14 20.31
N ALA A 114 -6.60 14.29 20.71
CA ALA A 114 -5.38 14.83 20.14
C ALA A 114 -4.19 13.87 20.22
N ASN A 115 -4.09 13.06 21.29
CA ASN A 115 -2.98 12.10 21.42
C ASN A 115 -3.01 11.05 20.31
N ASN A 116 -4.18 10.50 20.00
CA ASN A 116 -4.31 9.51 18.92
C ASN A 116 -4.09 10.16 17.54
N ILE A 117 -4.48 11.41 17.35
CA ILE A 117 -4.18 12.17 16.12
C ILE A 117 -2.67 12.37 15.96
N PHE A 118 -1.99 12.85 17.00
CA PHE A 118 -0.57 13.21 16.95
C PHE A 118 0.36 12.02 16.75
N LYS A 119 -0.03 10.81 17.19
CA LYS A 119 0.70 9.56 16.86
C LYS A 119 0.92 9.38 15.36
N TYR A 120 -0.03 9.82 14.53
CA TYR A 120 0.05 9.71 13.08
C TYR A 120 0.69 10.92 12.41
N LEU A 121 0.45 12.14 12.93
CA LEU A 121 0.84 13.39 12.27
C LEU A 121 2.25 13.89 12.61
N LEU A 122 2.82 13.52 13.76
CA LEU A 122 4.10 14.08 14.23
C LEU A 122 5.33 13.31 13.74
N TYR A 123 5.16 12.29 12.90
CA TYR A 123 6.30 11.54 12.38
C TYR A 123 7.04 12.34 11.30
N ASP A 124 8.35 12.54 11.50
CA ASP A 124 9.25 13.12 10.51
C ASP A 124 10.21 12.06 9.95
N ALA A 125 10.06 11.75 8.66
CA ALA A 125 10.89 10.76 7.97
C ALA A 125 12.34 11.24 7.74
N SER A 126 12.61 12.54 7.83
CA SER A 126 13.95 13.12 7.72
C SER A 126 14.78 12.97 9.01
N GLU A 127 14.11 12.76 10.15
CA GLU A 127 14.75 12.51 11.44
C GLU A 127 14.91 11.00 11.74
N ASP A 128 14.15 10.13 11.08
CA ASP A 128 14.27 8.67 11.22
C ASP A 128 15.57 8.17 10.56
N VAL A 129 16.46 7.59 11.38
CA VAL A 129 17.78 7.09 10.97
C VAL A 129 17.74 6.06 9.83
N ARG A 130 16.61 5.39 9.60
CA ARG A 130 16.44 4.42 8.50
C ARG A 130 15.98 5.07 7.20
N CYS A 131 15.41 6.27 7.29
CA CYS A 131 14.75 6.96 6.20
C CYS A 131 15.52 8.17 5.72
N LYS A 132 16.23 8.88 6.62
CA LYS A 132 16.97 10.11 6.31
C LYS A 132 17.97 9.96 5.14
N ASP A 133 18.62 8.81 5.04
CA ASP A 133 19.60 8.50 3.99
C ASP A 133 19.03 7.55 2.92
N CYS A 134 17.71 7.29 2.95
CA CYS A 134 17.07 6.40 2.00
C CYS A 134 16.81 7.12 0.67
N ASN A 135 17.39 6.58 -0.41
CA ASN A 135 17.30 7.14 -1.76
C ASN A 135 15.88 7.18 -2.38
N ILE A 136 14.90 6.51 -1.76
CA ILE A 136 13.48 6.54 -2.19
C ILE A 136 12.57 7.32 -1.23
N LEU A 137 13.14 8.09 -0.29
CA LEU A 137 12.35 8.84 0.67
C LEU A 137 11.27 9.73 0.02
N PRO A 138 11.53 10.49 -1.05
CA PRO A 138 10.53 11.39 -1.66
C PRO A 138 9.29 10.69 -2.23
N ILE A 139 9.33 9.37 -2.42
CA ILE A 139 8.24 8.58 -3.01
C ILE A 139 7.58 7.64 -1.99
N CYS A 140 8.06 7.61 -0.73
CA CYS A 140 7.46 6.77 0.32
C CYS A 140 7.26 7.44 1.68
N MET A 141 7.92 8.57 1.99
CA MET A 141 7.73 9.32 3.24
C MET A 141 7.73 8.45 4.51
N GLY A 142 8.64 7.47 4.57
CA GLY A 142 8.85 6.62 5.75
C GLY A 142 7.87 5.45 5.92
N GLY A 143 7.05 5.14 4.91
CA GLY A 143 6.24 3.92 4.91
C GLY A 143 4.95 3.99 5.74
N CYS A 144 4.34 2.84 6.00
CA CYS A 144 3.01 2.76 6.65
C CYS A 144 2.99 3.38 8.07
N PRO A 145 2.15 4.40 8.33
CA PRO A 145 2.04 5.02 9.65
C PRO A 145 1.65 4.03 10.76
N ARG A 146 0.76 3.09 10.47
CA ARG A 146 0.31 2.08 11.44
C ARG A 146 1.46 1.18 11.90
N TYR A 147 2.29 0.71 10.96
CA TYR A 147 3.45 -0.13 11.30
C TYR A 147 4.55 0.65 12.02
N ARG A 148 4.68 1.96 11.76
CA ARG A 148 5.58 2.83 12.55
C ARG A 148 5.15 2.89 14.01
N ILE A 149 3.85 3.05 14.26
CA ILE A 149 3.27 3.12 15.61
C ILE A 149 3.39 1.78 16.34
N ASP A 150 3.20 0.66 15.63
CA ASP A 150 3.36 -0.69 16.21
C ASP A 150 4.83 -1.13 16.35
N GLU A 151 5.77 -0.37 15.80
CA GLU A 151 7.19 -0.75 15.69
C GLU A 151 7.41 -2.03 14.84
N PHE A 152 6.52 -2.28 13.86
CA PHE A 152 6.59 -3.42 12.93
C PHE A 152 7.49 -3.10 11.73
N ASP A 153 8.77 -2.91 12.02
CA ASP A 153 9.66 -2.26 11.07
C ASP A 153 10.04 -3.10 9.84
N SER A 154 9.95 -4.42 9.95
CA SER A 154 10.34 -5.36 8.90
C SER A 154 9.46 -5.28 7.65
N ILE A 155 8.24 -4.74 7.77
CA ILE A 155 7.24 -4.70 6.67
C ILE A 155 6.78 -3.28 6.31
N ARG A 156 7.32 -2.26 6.99
CA ARG A 156 6.89 -0.87 6.86
C ARG A 156 7.20 -0.21 5.53
N CYS A 157 8.28 -0.64 4.89
CA CYS A 157 8.79 0.01 3.70
C CYS A 157 7.85 -0.21 2.52
N SER A 158 7.74 0.78 1.64
CA SER A 158 7.02 0.65 0.38
C SER A 158 7.62 -0.46 -0.48
N GLU A 159 6.81 -1.08 -1.34
CA GLU A 159 7.27 -2.04 -2.36
C GLU A 159 8.38 -1.45 -3.23
N TYR A 160 8.31 -0.14 -3.53
CA TYR A 160 9.34 0.57 -4.28
C TYR A 160 10.75 0.40 -3.71
N LYS A 161 10.90 0.14 -2.40
CA LYS A 161 12.22 -0.11 -1.80
C LYS A 161 12.94 -1.30 -2.43
N TYR A 162 12.18 -2.29 -2.90
CA TYR A 162 12.71 -3.57 -3.36
C TYR A 162 12.71 -3.71 -4.87
N VAL A 163 11.79 -3.05 -5.57
CA VAL A 163 11.51 -3.31 -6.99
C VAL A 163 11.40 -2.05 -7.85
N LEU A 164 11.83 -0.89 -7.35
CA LEU A 164 11.75 0.38 -8.11
C LEU A 164 12.51 0.31 -9.44
N GLU A 165 13.69 -0.30 -9.48
CA GLU A 165 14.48 -0.40 -10.71
C GLU A 165 13.73 -1.18 -11.81
N ASP A 166 13.08 -2.28 -11.46
CA ASP A 166 12.28 -3.07 -12.40
C ASP A 166 11.07 -2.30 -12.92
N TYR A 167 10.41 -1.52 -12.05
CA TYR A 167 9.32 -0.65 -12.47
C TYR A 167 9.78 0.45 -13.43
N LEU A 168 10.93 1.08 -13.17
CA LEU A 168 11.50 2.09 -14.06
C LEU A 168 11.87 1.50 -15.42
N LYS A 169 12.48 0.31 -15.46
CA LYS A 169 12.78 -0.40 -16.72
C LYS A 169 11.52 -0.71 -17.51
N LYS A 170 10.47 -1.23 -16.84
CA LYS A 170 9.18 -1.52 -17.48
C LYS A 170 8.53 -0.25 -18.04
N ALA A 171 8.54 0.84 -17.27
CA ALA A 171 8.01 2.12 -17.73
C ALA A 171 8.79 2.66 -18.94
N ALA A 172 10.13 2.65 -18.89
CA ALA A 172 10.97 3.09 -19.98
C ALA A 172 10.71 2.28 -21.27
N ASN A 173 10.66 0.95 -21.17
CA ASN A 173 10.38 0.07 -22.30
C ASN A 173 9.01 0.35 -22.93
N HIS A 174 7.97 0.56 -22.11
CA HIS A 174 6.64 0.90 -22.60
C HIS A 174 6.63 2.24 -23.36
N TYR A 175 7.23 3.29 -22.80
CA TYR A 175 7.23 4.60 -23.48
C TYR A 175 8.09 4.61 -24.74
N LEU A 176 9.19 3.84 -24.77
CA LEU A 176 10.01 3.67 -25.96
C LEU A 176 9.28 2.89 -27.07
N SER A 177 8.49 1.85 -26.73
CA SER A 177 7.72 1.13 -27.76
C SER A 177 6.66 2.03 -28.38
N VAL A 178 5.90 2.78 -27.56
CA VAL A 178 4.88 3.72 -28.04
C VAL A 178 5.48 4.80 -28.95
N ALA A 179 6.65 5.34 -28.59
CA ALA A 179 7.31 6.37 -29.39
C ALA A 179 7.83 5.87 -30.75
N ASN A 180 8.15 4.58 -30.87
CA ASN A 180 8.61 3.97 -32.13
C ASN A 180 7.47 3.54 -33.06
N ASP A 181 6.25 3.38 -32.52
CA ASP A 181 5.04 3.08 -33.27
C ASP A 181 4.31 4.35 -33.77
N SER A 182 4.86 5.54 -33.45
CA SER A 182 4.37 6.89 -33.80
C SER A 182 5.07 7.45 -35.03
#